data_AF-A0A920UIW7-F1
#
_entry.id   AF-A0A920UIW7-F1
#
_cell.length_a   1.000
_cell.length_b   1.000
_cell.length_c   1.000
_cell.angle_alpha   90.00
_cell.angle_beta   90.00
_cell.angle_gamma   90.00
#
_symmetry.space_group_name_H-M   'P 1'
#
loop_
_entity.id
_entity.type
_entity.pdbx_description
1 polymer ?
#
loop_
_entity_poly.entity_id
_entity_poly.type
_entity_poly.pdbx_seq_one_letter_code
_entity_poly.pdbx_strand_id
1 'polypeptide(L)'
;MGFVKFLDEGKFFEIQKRSTRSDSLEKESTPFCGALRPHYNPNMILLLTSPLESSSEVFEFRSEDIVHAEELSSLSKPNGVTVEQVRLWVRNGSPAMRMEPVRVGN
;
A
#
# COMPACT_ATOMS: atom_id res chain seq x y z
N MET A 1 9.48 -16.39 3.58
CA MET A 1 9.02 -15.59 4.73
C MET A 1 8.40 -14.31 4.20
N GLY A 2 7.07 -14.21 4.20
CA GLY A 2 6.32 -13.09 3.59
C GLY A 2 6.29 -11.84 4.48
N PHE A 3 6.16 -10.68 3.84
CA PHE A 3 6.05 -9.35 4.46
C PHE A 3 4.92 -9.25 5.50
N VAL A 4 3.97 -10.19 5.47
CA VAL A 4 2.91 -10.38 6.46
C VAL A 4 3.46 -10.47 7.89
N LYS A 5 4.67 -11.03 8.09
CA LYS A 5 5.23 -11.20 9.44
C LYS A 5 5.72 -9.90 10.09
N PHE A 6 6.09 -8.90 9.29
CA PHE A 6 6.52 -7.59 9.83
C PHE A 6 5.34 -6.75 10.35
N LEU A 7 4.11 -7.08 9.93
CA LEU A 7 2.90 -6.44 10.42
C LEU A 7 2.35 -7.07 11.72
N ASP A 8 2.88 -8.23 12.12
CA ASP A 8 2.45 -9.00 13.29
C ASP A 8 3.22 -8.60 14.57
N GLU A 9 4.42 -8.03 14.42
CA GLU A 9 5.33 -7.70 15.54
C GLU A 9 5.10 -6.29 16.12
N GLY A 10 4.40 -5.41 15.41
CA GLY A 10 3.86 -4.16 15.92
C GLY A 10 2.35 -4.24 15.96
N LYS A 11 1.69 -3.73 16.99
CA LYS A 11 0.22 -3.66 17.09
C LYS A 11 -0.39 -2.83 15.95
N PHE A 12 -0.47 -3.39 14.74
CA PHE A 12 -1.04 -2.77 13.57
C PHE A 12 -2.17 -3.65 13.03
N PHE A 13 -3.21 -2.96 12.58
CA PHE A 13 -4.54 -3.46 12.28
C PHE A 13 -4.50 -4.75 11.46
N GLU A 14 -5.15 -5.78 11.99
CA GLU A 14 -5.43 -7.05 11.32
C GLU A 14 -5.95 -6.78 9.90
N ILE A 15 -5.20 -7.21 8.87
CA ILE A 15 -5.62 -7.08 7.47
C ILE A 15 -6.92 -7.88 7.31
N GLN A 16 -8.04 -7.18 7.24
CA GLN A 16 -9.34 -7.84 7.18
C GLN A 16 -9.69 -8.20 5.74
N LYS A 17 -10.10 -9.46 5.57
CA LYS A 17 -10.60 -9.98 4.30
C LYS A 17 -11.93 -9.29 3.96
N ARG A 18 -11.89 -8.37 2.99
CA ARG A 18 -13.03 -7.71 2.32
C ARG A 18 -14.21 -7.41 3.26
N SER A 19 -14.03 -6.44 4.16
CA SER A 19 -15.08 -5.99 5.07
C SER A 19 -16.16 -5.16 4.35
N THR A 20 -17.38 -5.26 4.85
CA THR A 20 -18.49 -4.38 4.50
C THR A 20 -18.09 -2.95 4.86
N ARG A 21 -17.93 -2.09 3.86
CA ARG A 21 -17.38 -0.73 4.02
C ARG A 21 -18.20 0.05 5.05
N SER A 22 -17.53 0.63 6.05
CA SER A 22 -18.16 1.58 6.97
C SER A 22 -18.18 2.97 6.34
N ASP A 23 -19.34 3.63 6.30
CA ASP A 23 -19.48 5.02 5.81
C ASP A 23 -18.57 6.02 6.53
N SER A 24 -18.10 5.70 7.73
CA SER A 24 -17.13 6.53 8.47
C SER A 24 -15.73 6.50 7.86
N LEU A 25 -15.31 5.35 7.32
CA LEU A 25 -13.95 5.18 6.80
C LEU A 25 -13.72 6.05 5.57
N GLU A 26 -14.68 6.07 4.64
CA GLU A 26 -14.60 6.90 3.42
C GLU A 26 -14.66 8.41 3.71
N LYS A 27 -15.25 8.82 4.85
CA LYS A 27 -15.29 10.24 5.27
C LYS A 27 -13.98 10.70 5.88
N GLU A 28 -13.29 9.82 6.60
CA GLU A 28 -12.13 10.16 7.42
C GLU A 28 -10.79 9.80 6.75
N SER A 29 -10.82 9.07 5.64
CA SER A 29 -9.62 8.58 4.97
C SER A 29 -9.73 8.52 3.46
N THR A 30 -8.57 8.52 2.79
CA THR A 30 -8.42 8.41 1.35
C THR A 30 -7.79 7.05 0.99
N PRO A 31 -8.36 6.28 0.06
CA PRO A 31 -7.82 4.98 -0.33
C PRO A 31 -6.70 5.08 -1.36
N PHE A 32 -5.66 4.26 -1.20
CA PHE A 32 -4.57 4.06 -2.15
C PHE A 32 -4.38 2.56 -2.40
N CYS A 33 -4.33 2.14 -3.66
CA CYS A 33 -4.16 0.74 -4.04
C CYS A 33 -2.78 0.49 -4.65
N GLY A 34 -2.18 -0.64 -4.34
CA GLY A 34 -0.86 -1.00 -4.88
C GLY A 34 -0.23 -2.21 -4.21
N ALA A 35 1.04 -2.45 -4.51
CA ALA A 35 1.85 -3.44 -3.82
C ALA A 35 2.73 -2.79 -2.76
N LEU A 36 2.76 -3.37 -1.56
CA LEU A 36 3.68 -2.95 -0.51
C LEU A 36 5.12 -3.25 -0.93
N ARG A 37 6.03 -2.31 -0.64
CA ARG A 37 7.47 -2.46 -0.88
C ARG A 37 8.23 -2.32 0.44
N PRO A 38 9.40 -2.97 0.57
CA PRO A 38 10.25 -2.83 1.74
C PRO A 38 10.66 -1.37 1.92
N HIS A 39 10.67 -0.90 3.17
CA HIS A 39 11.21 0.40 3.54
C HIS A 39 12.25 0.23 4.66
N TYR A 40 13.31 1.04 4.67
CA TYR A 40 14.40 0.94 5.66
C TYR A 40 13.99 1.51 7.03
N ASN A 41 13.14 2.54 7.05
CA ASN A 41 12.50 3.06 8.26
C ASN A 41 11.26 2.21 8.57
N PRO A 42 11.20 1.53 9.73
CA PRO A 42 10.07 0.65 10.09
C PRO A 42 8.76 1.41 10.30
N ASN A 43 8.81 2.72 10.51
CA ASN A 43 7.62 3.54 10.73
C ASN A 43 7.02 4.09 9.42
N MET A 44 7.62 3.79 8.27
CA MET A 44 7.16 4.24 6.96
C MET A 44 6.80 3.05 6.07
N ILE A 45 5.87 3.27 5.16
CA ILE A 45 5.35 2.28 4.22
C ILE A 45 5.52 2.82 2.81
N LEU A 46 6.07 2.00 1.91
CA LEU A 46 6.06 2.27 0.47
C LEU A 46 4.95 1.49 -0.22
N LEU A 47 4.20 2.18 -1.09
CA LEU A 47 3.15 1.61 -1.91
C LEU A 47 3.40 1.91 -3.39
N LEU A 48 3.60 0.86 -4.19
CA LEU A 48 3.75 0.95 -5.64
C LEU A 48 2.39 0.74 -6.31
N THR A 49 1.81 1.76 -6.92
CA THR A 49 0.39 1.78 -7.31
C THR A 49 0.03 0.86 -8.49
N SER A 50 0.92 0.75 -9.47
CA SER A 50 0.76 -0.05 -10.68
C SER A 50 1.93 -1.04 -10.79
N PRO A 51 2.01 -2.05 -9.91
CA PRO A 51 3.25 -2.79 -9.67
C PRO A 51 3.74 -3.66 -10.83
N LEU A 52 2.91 -3.82 -11.85
CA LEU A 52 3.20 -4.55 -13.06
C LEU A 52 3.57 -3.62 -14.23
N GLU A 53 3.44 -2.31 -14.08
CA GLU A 53 3.74 -1.31 -15.10
C GLU A 53 5.12 -0.69 -14.89
N SER A 54 5.79 -0.30 -15.98
CA SER A 54 7.15 0.27 -15.93
C SER A 54 7.19 1.70 -15.39
N SER A 55 6.10 2.46 -15.51
CA SER A 55 5.97 3.85 -15.07
C SER A 55 5.06 3.97 -13.86
N SER A 56 5.28 3.14 -12.84
CA SER A 56 4.46 3.15 -11.63
C SER A 56 4.96 4.15 -10.60
N GLU A 57 4.04 4.92 -10.06
CA GLU A 57 4.30 5.82 -8.95
C GLU A 57 4.51 5.04 -7.65
N VAL A 58 5.30 5.64 -6.77
CA VAL A 58 5.49 5.15 -5.40
C VAL A 58 5.01 6.22 -4.44
N PHE A 59 4.14 5.82 -3.50
CA PHE A 59 3.79 6.63 -2.37
C PHE A 59 4.55 6.17 -1.13
N GLU A 60 4.97 7.12 -0.30
CA GLU A 60 5.51 6.87 1.02
C GLU A 60 4.57 7.47 2.07
N PHE A 61 4.14 6.63 3.01
CA PHE A 61 3.24 7.00 4.09
C PHE A 61 3.87 6.68 5.44
N ARG A 62 3.45 7.40 6.49
CA ARG A 62 3.70 6.95 7.86
C ARG A 62 2.74 5.83 8.21
N SER A 63 3.24 4.79 8.87
CA SER A 63 2.43 3.66 9.35
C SER A 63 1.32 4.11 10.32
N GLU A 64 1.58 5.10 11.18
CA GLU A 64 0.60 5.66 12.14
C GLU A 64 -0.59 6.40 11.49
N ASP A 65 -0.46 6.75 10.21
CA ASP A 65 -1.48 7.43 9.42
C ASP A 65 -2.37 6.46 8.63
N ILE A 66 -2.02 5.17 8.59
CA ILE A 66 -2.85 4.13 7.99
C ILE A 66 -3.93 3.72 8.99
N VAL A 67 -5.19 4.03 8.67
CA VAL A 67 -6.34 3.72 9.53
C VAL A 67 -6.92 2.33 9.26
N HIS A 68 -6.75 1.83 8.03
CA HIS A 68 -7.20 0.50 7.64
C HIS A 68 -6.42 -0.02 6.43
N ALA A 69 -6.31 -1.34 6.31
CA ALA A 69 -5.71 -2.00 5.16
C ALA A 69 -6.56 -3.21 4.73
N GLU A 70 -6.84 -3.30 3.43
CA GLU A 70 -7.57 -4.41 2.82
C GLU A 70 -6.64 -5.20 1.90
N GLU A 71 -6.67 -6.53 1.97
CA GLU A 71 -6.08 -7.38 0.93
C GLU A 71 -6.96 -7.36 -0.34
N LEU A 72 -6.35 -7.15 -1.49
CA LEU A 72 -7.01 -7.19 -2.79
C LEU A 72 -6.62 -8.46 -3.55
N SER A 73 -7.37 -8.79 -4.60
CA SER A 73 -7.00 -9.85 -5.52
C SER A 73 -5.61 -9.59 -6.12
N SER A 74 -4.74 -10.59 -6.12
CA SER A 74 -3.43 -10.50 -6.75
C SER A 74 -3.54 -10.22 -8.24
N LEU A 75 -2.65 -9.37 -8.78
CA LEU A 75 -2.51 -9.18 -10.21
C LEU A 75 -1.57 -10.21 -10.80
N SER A 76 -1.87 -10.70 -12.00
CA SER A 76 -1.01 -11.66 -12.71
C SER A 76 -0.81 -11.28 -14.17
N LYS A 77 0.39 -11.49 -14.70
CA LYS A 77 0.71 -11.39 -16.13
C LYS A 77 0.73 -12.76 -16.81
N PRO A 78 0.54 -12.84 -18.13
CA PRO A 78 0.62 -14.10 -18.88
C PRO A 78 1.96 -14.84 -18.75
N ASN A 79 3.05 -14.13 -18.42
CA ASN A 79 4.37 -14.72 -18.18
C ASN A 79 4.53 -15.37 -16.79
N GLY A 80 3.45 -15.49 -16.01
CA GLY A 80 3.44 -16.12 -14.70
C GLY A 80 3.88 -15.22 -13.55
N VAL A 81 4.17 -13.93 -13.79
CA VAL A 81 4.45 -12.97 -12.71
C VAL A 81 3.15 -12.62 -11.99
N THR A 82 3.08 -12.91 -10.69
CA THR A 82 1.96 -12.55 -9.81
C THR A 82 2.43 -11.59 -8.72
N VAL A 83 1.62 -10.59 -8.39
CA VAL A 83 1.89 -9.58 -7.37
C VAL A 83 0.68 -9.42 -6.46
N GLU A 84 0.90 -9.56 -5.15
CA GLU A 84 -0.09 -9.25 -4.11
C GLU A 84 -0.40 -7.75 -4.07
N GLN A 85 -1.65 -7.42 -3.78
CA GLN A 85 -2.11 -6.04 -3.72
C GLN A 85 -2.84 -5.76 -2.42
N VAL A 86 -2.75 -4.50 -2.00
CA VAL A 86 -3.49 -3.97 -0.86
C VAL A 86 -4.20 -2.68 -1.25
N ARG A 87 -5.26 -2.35 -0.50
CA ARG A 87 -5.78 -0.99 -0.39
C ARG A 87 -5.44 -0.47 0.99
N LEU A 88 -4.67 0.61 1.05
CA LEU A 88 -4.42 1.37 2.27
C LEU A 88 -5.44 2.50 2.35
N TRP A 89 -6.10 2.64 3.50
CA TRP A 89 -6.90 3.80 3.84
C TRP A 89 -6.06 4.70 4.72
N VAL A 90 -5.68 5.87 4.19
CA VAL A 90 -4.80 6.83 4.87
C VAL A 90 -5.65 7.96 5.40
N ARG A 91 -5.47 8.33 6.67
CA ARG A 91 -6.19 9.42 7.33
C ARG A 91 -6.13 10.71 6.50
N ASN A 92 -7.27 11.38 6.33
CA ASN A 92 -7.34 12.63 5.59
C ASN A 92 -6.49 13.72 6.25
N GLY A 93 -5.72 14.45 5.44
CA GLY A 93 -4.80 15.49 5.91
C GLY A 93 -3.42 15.00 6.36
N SER A 94 -3.19 13.68 6.40
CA SER A 94 -1.87 13.12 6.71
C SER A 94 -0.84 13.44 5.61
N PRO A 95 0.42 13.74 5.98
CA PRO A 95 1.47 13.98 5.01
C PRO A 95 1.88 12.69 4.30
N ALA A 96 2.15 12.79 3.00
CA ALA A 96 2.66 11.69 2.18
C ALA A 96 3.66 12.23 1.15
N MET A 97 4.60 11.38 0.74
CA MET A 97 5.48 11.66 -0.40
C MET A 97 4.99 10.89 -1.61
N ARG A 98 4.94 11.54 -2.78
CA ARG A 98 4.72 10.88 -4.08
C ARG A 98 6.00 10.96 -4.88
N MET A 99 6.48 9.82 -5.34
CA MET A 99 7.66 9.67 -6.17
C MET A 99 7.23 9.14 -7.53
N GLU A 100 7.58 9.88 -8.57
CA GLU A 100 7.37 9.48 -9.95
C GLU A 100 8.70 8.98 -10.54
N PRO A 101 8.72 7.82 -11.22
CA PRO A 101 9.91 7.38 -11.92
C PRO A 101 10.29 8.38 -13.00
N VAL A 102 11.56 8.78 -13.00
CA VAL A 102 12.14 9.64 -14.03
C VAL A 102 13.15 8.87 -14.85
N ARG A 103 13.24 9.16 -16.15
CA ARG A 103 14.33 8.68 -16.99
C ARG A 103 15.55 9.57 -16.75
N VAL A 104 16.67 8.96 -16.38
CA VAL A 104 17.95 9.66 -16.25
C VAL A 104 18.75 9.48 -17.54
N GLY A 105 19.06 10.59 -18.23
CA GLY A 105 19.72 10.56 -19.54
C GLY A 105 18.79 10.11 -20.68
N ASN A 106 19.31 10.08 -21.90
CA ASN A 106 18.61 9.56 -23.08
C ASN A 106 18.65 8.03 -23.11
#